data_AF-A0A944DXD4-F1
#
_entry.id   AF-A0A944DXD4-F1
#
_cell.length_a   1.000
_cell.length_b   1.000
_cell.length_c   1.000
_cell.angle_alpha   90.00
_cell.angle_beta   90.00
_cell.angle_gamma   90.00
#
_symmetry.space_group_name_H-M   'P 1'
#
loop_
_entity.id
_entity.type
_entity.pdbx_description
1 polymer ?
#
loop_
_entity_poly.entity_id
_entity_poly.type
_entity_poly.pdbx_seq_one_letter_code
_entity_poly.pdbx_strand_id
1 'polypeptide(L)'
;MDAACHGADPDELFADSTGQNRAKAVCTGCPVRTECLADALDNRVEWGVWGGMTERERWTLLRRKPHVGPSADGVALDEAQDERGGARPRHR
;
A
#
# COMPACT_ATOMS: atom_id res chain seq x y z
N MET A 1 12.54 -12.96 -5.27
CA MET A 1 11.31 -13.37 -4.57
C MET A 1 10.52 -14.34 -5.45
N ASP A 2 10.19 -15.52 -4.95
CA ASP A 2 9.27 -16.46 -5.62
C ASP A 2 7.82 -16.10 -5.30
N ALA A 3 7.19 -15.30 -6.17
CA ALA A 3 5.78 -14.96 -6.04
C ALA A 3 4.91 -16.08 -6.63
N ALA A 4 3.91 -16.55 -5.89
CA ALA A 4 3.00 -17.62 -6.34
C ALA A 4 2.22 -17.25 -7.63
N CYS A 5 2.03 -15.96 -7.89
CA CYS A 5 1.39 -15.47 -9.12
C CYS A 5 2.32 -15.44 -10.34
N HIS A 6 3.63 -15.61 -10.19
CA HIS A 6 4.59 -15.54 -11.30
C HIS A 6 4.37 -16.68 -12.33
N GLY A 7 3.83 -17.82 -11.91
CA GLY A 7 3.52 -18.95 -12.80
C GLY A 7 2.15 -18.87 -13.47
N ALA A 8 1.37 -17.81 -13.22
CA ALA A 8 0.05 -17.62 -13.79
C ALA A 8 0.07 -16.60 -14.93
N ASP A 9 -0.84 -16.77 -15.89
CA ASP A 9 -0.91 -15.88 -17.05
C ASP A 9 -1.38 -14.46 -16.63
N PRO A 10 -0.66 -13.39 -17.01
CA PRO A 10 -1.02 -12.02 -16.64
C PRO A 10 -2.38 -11.59 -17.19
N ASP A 11 -2.75 -12.02 -18.40
CA ASP A 11 -4.02 -11.64 -19.02
C ASP A 11 -5.18 -12.28 -18.24
N GLU A 12 -5.00 -13.53 -17.80
CA GLU A 12 -6.00 -14.21 -16.96
C GLU A 12 -6.22 -13.59 -15.58
N LEU A 13 -5.17 -13.02 -14.99
CA LEU A 13 -5.20 -12.46 -13.64
C LEU A 13 -5.55 -10.96 -13.60
N PHE A 14 -5.33 -10.22 -14.69
CA PHE A 14 -5.38 -8.76 -14.65
C PHE A 14 -6.28 -8.12 -15.73
N ALA A 15 -6.88 -8.87 -16.65
CA ALA A 15 -7.73 -8.30 -17.71
C ALA A 15 -9.11 -7.78 -17.25
N ASP A 16 -9.75 -8.42 -16.26
CA ASP A 16 -11.09 -8.04 -15.80
C ASP A 16 -11.27 -8.28 -14.29
N SER A 17 -12.38 -7.80 -13.73
CA SER A 17 -12.84 -8.04 -12.35
C SER A 17 -12.78 -9.52 -11.92
N THR A 18 -13.08 -10.44 -12.83
CA THR A 18 -12.97 -11.89 -12.56
C THR A 18 -11.51 -12.34 -12.43
N GLY A 19 -10.62 -11.80 -13.27
CA GLY A 19 -9.18 -12.04 -13.16
C GLY A 19 -8.62 -11.55 -11.83
N GLN A 20 -9.04 -10.36 -11.40
CA GLN A 20 -8.61 -9.80 -10.11
C GLN A 20 -9.02 -10.68 -8.93
N ASN A 21 -10.23 -11.27 -8.94
CA ASN A 21 -10.65 -12.20 -7.89
C ASN A 21 -9.78 -13.48 -7.87
N ARG A 22 -9.41 -14.01 -9.05
CA ARG A 22 -8.47 -15.13 -9.15
C ARG A 22 -7.09 -14.76 -8.61
N ALA A 23 -6.59 -13.58 -8.95
CA ALA A 23 -5.30 -13.09 -8.43
C ALA A 23 -5.31 -12.99 -6.90
N LYS A 24 -6.40 -12.48 -6.31
CA LYS A 24 -6.56 -12.43 -4.84
C LYS A 24 -6.54 -13.82 -4.21
N ALA A 25 -7.17 -14.80 -4.83
CA ALA A 25 -7.14 -16.19 -4.37
C ALA A 25 -5.70 -16.74 -4.38
N VAL A 26 -4.96 -16.55 -5.47
CA VAL A 26 -3.54 -16.96 -5.57
C VAL A 26 -2.68 -16.29 -4.50
N CYS A 27 -2.90 -15.00 -4.25
CA CYS A 27 -2.13 -14.27 -3.24
C CYS A 27 -2.35 -14.77 -1.81
N THR A 28 -3.46 -15.45 -1.51
CA THR A 28 -3.83 -15.82 -0.12
C THR A 28 -2.79 -16.73 0.55
N GLY A 29 -2.19 -17.65 -0.20
CA GLY A 29 -1.15 -18.57 0.28
C GLY A 29 0.27 -18.19 -0.13
N CYS A 30 0.47 -17.01 -0.72
CA CYS A 30 1.77 -16.60 -1.24
C CYS A 30 2.74 -16.24 -0.10
N PRO A 31 3.96 -16.82 -0.05
CA PRO A 31 4.91 -16.56 1.03
C PRO A 31 5.36 -15.08 1.08
N VAL A 32 5.46 -14.44 -0.07
CA VAL A 32 5.90 -13.03 -0.22
C VAL A 32 4.74 -12.04 -0.22
N ARG A 33 3.54 -12.46 0.20
CA ARG A 33 2.32 -11.62 0.13
C ARG A 33 2.50 -10.28 0.85
N THR A 34 3.10 -10.29 2.04
CA THR A 34 3.29 -9.08 2.86
C THR A 34 4.29 -8.13 2.24
N GLU A 35 5.43 -8.65 1.77
CA GLU A 35 6.46 -7.87 1.08
C GLU A 35 5.93 -7.28 -0.22
N CYS A 36 5.20 -8.07 -1.02
CA CYS A 36 4.55 -7.63 -2.25
C CYS A 36 3.51 -6.52 -2.00
N LEU A 37 2.76 -6.59 -0.89
CA LEU A 37 1.85 -5.51 -0.51
C LEU A 37 2.61 -4.25 -0.08
N ALA A 38 3.67 -4.41 0.73
CA ALA A 38 4.48 -3.29 1.20
C ALA A 38 5.11 -2.55 0.02
N ASP A 39 5.72 -3.29 -0.92
CA ASP A 39 6.32 -2.75 -2.14
C ASP A 39 5.30 -1.98 -3.00
N ALA A 40 4.08 -2.51 -3.13
CA ALA A 40 3.02 -1.82 -3.87
C ALA A 40 2.55 -0.51 -3.20
N LEU A 41 2.58 -0.46 -1.86
CA LEU A 41 2.21 0.74 -1.11
C LEU A 41 3.33 1.79 -1.14
N ASP A 42 4.57 1.34 -1.02
CA ASP A 42 5.82 2.11 -1.11
C ASP A 42 5.93 2.82 -2.46
N ASN A 43 5.85 2.04 -3.55
CA ASN A 43 5.95 2.53 -4.92
C ASN A 43 4.67 3.18 -5.45
N ARG A 44 3.63 3.31 -4.61
CA ARG A 44 2.33 3.90 -4.98
C ARG A 44 1.73 3.30 -6.25
N VAL A 45 1.85 1.98 -6.40
CA VAL A 45 1.42 1.28 -7.61
C VAL A 45 -0.09 1.49 -7.83
N GLU A 46 -0.40 2.06 -8.99
CA GLU A 46 -1.73 2.54 -9.37
C GLU A 46 -2.67 1.45 -9.90
N TRP A 47 -2.16 0.29 -10.34
CA TRP A 47 -3.00 -0.74 -10.97
C TRP A 47 -2.76 -2.14 -10.40
N GLY A 48 -3.71 -3.04 -10.68
CA GLY A 48 -3.56 -4.48 -10.43
C GLY A 48 -3.73 -4.93 -8.98
N VAL A 49 -3.59 -6.24 -8.78
CA VAL A 49 -3.69 -6.91 -7.48
C VAL A 49 -2.29 -7.17 -6.93
N TRP A 50 -2.02 -6.64 -5.74
CA TRP A 50 -0.74 -6.77 -5.05
C TRP A 50 -0.97 -7.26 -3.63
N GLY A 51 -0.27 -8.33 -3.22
CA GLY A 51 -0.45 -8.95 -1.89
C GLY A 51 -1.90 -9.35 -1.55
N GLY A 52 -2.73 -9.59 -2.56
CA GLY A 52 -4.15 -9.91 -2.41
C GLY A 52 -5.06 -8.70 -2.25
N MET A 53 -4.60 -7.49 -2.56
CA MET A 53 -5.40 -6.26 -2.52
C MET A 53 -5.44 -5.58 -3.89
N THR A 54 -6.63 -5.17 -4.30
CA THR A 54 -6.85 -4.27 -5.44
C THR A 54 -6.37 -2.86 -5.13
N GLU A 55 -6.17 -2.04 -6.15
CA GLU A 55 -5.90 -0.60 -6.03
C GLU A 55 -6.85 0.08 -5.03
N ARG A 56 -8.15 -0.10 -5.20
CA ARG A 56 -9.17 0.54 -4.37
C ARG A 56 -9.09 0.13 -2.89
N GLU A 57 -8.71 -1.11 -2.63
CA GLU A 57 -8.47 -1.62 -1.27
C GLU A 57 -7.20 -1.02 -0.66
N ARG A 58 -6.11 -0.91 -1.45
CA ARG A 58 -4.86 -0.24 -1.01
C ARG A 58 -5.11 1.23 -0.69
N TRP A 59 -5.88 1.93 -1.51
CA TRP A 59 -6.23 3.32 -1.27
C TRP A 59 -7.08 3.52 -0.01
N THR A 60 -8.03 2.62 0.23
CA THR A 60 -8.81 2.61 1.47
C THR A 60 -7.92 2.35 2.69
N LEU A 61 -6.92 1.48 2.57
CA LEU A 61 -5.95 1.20 3.62
C LEU A 61 -5.12 2.44 3.96
N LEU A 62 -4.59 3.12 2.95
CA LEU A 62 -3.80 4.36 3.09
C LEU A 62 -4.61 5.48 3.76
N ARG A 63 -5.90 5.62 3.42
CA ARG A 63 -6.79 6.59 4.06
C ARG A 63 -7.04 6.31 5.54
N ARG A 64 -7.09 5.03 5.92
CA ARG A 64 -7.27 4.62 7.33
C ARG A 64 -5.97 4.66 8.12
N LYS A 65 -4.83 4.49 7.44
CA LYS A 65 -3.49 4.41 8.04
C LYS A 65 -2.52 5.27 7.22
N PRO A 66 -2.51 6.60 7.45
CA PRO A 66 -1.69 7.53 6.67
C PRO A 66 -0.18 7.33 6.88
N HIS A 67 0.22 6.59 7.91
CA HIS A 67 1.61 6.32 8.28
C HIS A 67 2.17 5.00 7.72
N VAL A 68 1.47 4.30 6.82
CA VAL A 68 2.09 3.21 6.04
C VAL A 68 2.90 3.84 4.92
N GLY A 69 4.07 4.35 5.30
CA GLY A 69 5.06 4.92 4.40
C GLY A 69 6.03 3.85 3.87
N PRO A 70 6.88 4.25 2.90
CA PRO A 70 7.83 3.36 2.28
C PRO A 70 8.73 2.70 3.34
N SER A 71 8.84 1.37 3.27
CA SER A 71 9.63 0.55 4.21
C SER A 71 11.06 0.37 3.73
N ALA A 72 11.64 1.37 3.06
CA ALA A 72 13.08 1.43 2.79
C ALA A 72 13.50 2.89 2.57
N ASP A 73 14.27 3.40 3.52
CA ASP A 73 15.26 4.46 3.34
C ASP A 73 14.83 5.80 2.68
N GLY A 74 14.24 6.68 3.51
CA GLY A 74 14.58 8.11 3.62
C GLY A 74 14.32 9.04 2.43
N VAL A 75 13.25 9.85 2.53
CA VAL A 75 13.26 11.33 2.49
C VAL A 75 11.84 11.86 2.78
N ALA A 76 11.80 12.94 3.55
CA ALA A 76 10.66 13.60 4.19
C ALA A 76 9.40 13.79 3.32
N LEU A 77 8.23 13.51 3.92
CA LEU A 77 7.01 14.23 3.59
C LEU A 77 6.89 15.43 4.55
N ASP A 78 6.95 16.60 3.93
CA ASP A 78 6.78 17.97 4.40
C ASP A 78 6.00 18.19 5.71
N GLU A 79 6.58 19.04 6.54
CA GLU A 79 6.10 19.58 7.80
C GLU A 79 4.73 20.25 7.66
N ALA A 80 3.68 19.65 8.19
CA ALA A 80 2.43 20.37 8.41
C ALA A 80 1.65 19.79 9.58
N GLN A 81 2.13 20.03 10.82
CA GLN A 81 1.32 20.08 12.05
C GLN A 81 2.15 20.42 13.30
N ASP A 82 2.74 21.60 13.34
CA ASP A 82 2.94 22.36 14.59
C ASP A 82 2.43 23.79 14.35
N GLU A 83 2.21 24.57 15.41
CA GLU A 83 1.61 25.92 15.43
C GLU A 83 0.09 25.95 15.68
N ARG A 84 -0.32 25.57 16.89
CA ARG A 84 -1.09 26.44 17.81
C ARG A 84 -1.39 25.73 19.14
N GLY A 85 -0.34 25.60 19.95
CA GLY A 85 -0.41 25.23 21.37
C GLY A 85 0.65 25.98 22.16
N GLY A 86 0.52 27.30 22.30
CA GLY A 86 1.49 28.12 23.02
C GLY A 86 0.84 29.28 23.75
N ALA A 87 0.40 29.03 24.98
CA ALA A 87 0.07 30.07 25.94
C ALA A 87 1.20 31.11 26.01
N ARG A 88 0.86 32.40 25.86
CA ARG A 88 1.78 33.48 26.26
C ARG A 88 1.50 33.80 27.73
N PRO A 89 2.38 33.45 28.68
CA PRO A 89 2.39 34.15 29.95
C PRO A 89 3.14 35.48 29.78
N ARG A 90 3.04 36.30 30.84
CA ARG A 90 3.76 37.55 31.14
C ARG A 90 3.02 38.83 30.73
N HIS A 91 2.94 39.87 31.54
CA HIS A 91 3.21 40.13 32.96
C HIS A 91 2.64 41.55 33.21
N ARG A 92 2.19 41.78 34.45
CA ARG A 92 1.79 43.04 35.09
C ARG A 92 0.29 43.36 35.10
#